data_AF-A0A1H9UFJ4-F1
#
_entry.id   AF-A0A1H9UFJ4-F1
#
_cell.length_a   1.000
_cell.length_b   1.000
_cell.length_c   1.000
_cell.angle_alpha   90.00
_cell.angle_beta   90.00
_cell.angle_gamma   90.00
#
_symmetry.space_group_name_H-M   'P 1'
#
loop_
_entity.id
_entity.type
_entity.pdbx_description
1 polymer ?
#
loop_
_entity_poly.entity_id
_entity_poly.type
_entity_poly.pdbx_seq_one_letter_code
_entity_poly.pdbx_strand_id
1 'polypeptide(L)'
;MAFTEPANWTGGFYELSVEVGDRDDDRLQRALTALWRAVAITGCYSSRDREPADQIAVPVTVASLEEFGHLHGVARPPFGGSVVFGCFSTRFEDAEDWLTLYLPLGALSVAEPRIGGFPFGPEGGARSLSWRASLDTWLAGVAGQVFRQVDFRLGLIGFEVDYVSAAELAGVLPEQRWNGYLVPAGGQLRYTPANR
;
A
#
# COMPACT_ATOMS: atom_id res chain seq x y z
N MET A 1 -0.24 8.20 19.08
CA MET A 1 -0.86 6.97 18.56
C MET A 1 -0.17 5.80 19.27
N ALA A 2 -0.94 4.92 19.91
CA ALA A 2 -0.44 3.63 20.41
C ALA A 2 -0.54 2.60 19.28
N PHE A 3 0.45 1.72 19.12
CA PHE A 3 0.53 0.81 17.97
C PHE A 3 -0.59 -0.24 17.98
N THR A 4 -0.96 -0.71 19.18
CA THR A 4 -1.95 -1.78 19.40
C THR A 4 -3.38 -1.30 19.56
N GLU A 5 -3.61 0.02 19.61
CA GLU A 5 -4.93 0.59 19.82
C GLU A 5 -5.92 0.03 18.79
N PRO A 6 -6.96 -0.72 19.22
CA PRO A 6 -7.87 -1.39 18.28
C PRO A 6 -8.48 -0.44 17.27
N ALA A 7 -8.83 0.79 17.68
CA ALA A 7 -9.42 1.79 16.80
C ALA A 7 -8.52 2.12 15.58
N ASN A 8 -7.19 2.01 15.70
CA ASN A 8 -6.30 2.25 14.58
C ASN A 8 -6.51 1.23 13.45
N TRP A 9 -6.80 -0.03 13.77
CA TRP A 9 -6.82 -1.15 12.82
C TRP A 9 -8.23 -1.47 12.28
N THR A 10 -9.14 -0.51 12.33
CA THR A 10 -10.53 -0.65 11.88
C THR A 10 -10.82 0.20 10.63
N GLY A 11 -11.99 -0.01 10.02
CA GLY A 11 -12.47 0.79 8.90
C GLY A 11 -11.98 0.35 7.52
N GLY A 12 -11.30 -0.79 7.42
CA GLY A 12 -10.68 -1.24 6.17
C GLY A 12 -9.34 -0.54 5.91
N PHE A 13 -8.81 -0.73 4.71
CA PHE A 13 -7.43 -0.35 4.39
C PHE A 13 -7.32 0.44 3.10
N TYR A 14 -6.51 1.51 3.13
CA TYR A 14 -6.04 2.18 1.93
C TYR A 14 -4.69 1.60 1.51
N GLU A 15 -4.52 1.27 0.25
CA GLU A 15 -3.47 0.37 -0.21
C GLU A 15 -2.69 0.96 -1.37
N LEU A 16 -1.42 0.55 -1.44
CA LEU A 16 -0.60 0.53 -2.64
C LEU A 16 -0.20 -0.92 -2.88
N SER A 17 -0.68 -1.50 -3.99
CA SER A 17 -0.37 -2.87 -4.38
C SER A 17 0.39 -2.85 -5.70
N VAL A 18 1.53 -3.53 -5.76
CA VAL A 18 2.35 -3.64 -6.98
C VAL A 18 2.47 -5.09 -7.43
N GLU A 19 2.18 -5.32 -8.69
CA GLU A 19 2.42 -6.59 -9.39
C GLU A 19 3.90 -6.66 -9.72
N VAL A 20 4.68 -7.31 -8.86
CA VAL A 20 6.13 -7.38 -8.98
C VAL A 20 6.52 -8.09 -10.28
N GLY A 21 5.78 -9.12 -10.66
CA GLY A 21 5.97 -9.93 -11.86
C GLY A 21 5.94 -11.42 -11.53
N ASP A 22 6.50 -12.25 -12.40
CA ASP A 22 6.60 -13.70 -12.15
C ASP A 22 7.32 -13.98 -10.82
N ARG A 23 6.95 -15.10 -10.20
CA ARG A 23 7.47 -15.51 -8.88
C ARG A 23 8.99 -15.51 -8.84
N ASP A 24 9.54 -14.67 -7.98
CA ASP A 24 10.99 -14.45 -7.83
C ASP A 24 11.27 -13.80 -6.48
N ASP A 25 11.76 -14.60 -5.52
CA ASP A 25 12.03 -14.17 -4.15
C ASP A 25 13.04 -13.01 -4.09
N ASP A 26 14.05 -13.00 -4.97
CA ASP A 26 15.05 -11.94 -5.00
C ASP A 26 14.43 -10.63 -5.50
N ARG A 27 13.56 -10.72 -6.51
CA ARG A 27 12.82 -9.56 -7.03
C ARG A 27 11.82 -9.03 -6.01
N LEU A 28 11.07 -9.92 -5.34
CA LEU A 28 10.15 -9.57 -4.27
C LEU A 28 10.90 -8.94 -3.08
N GLN A 29 12.07 -9.46 -2.71
CA GLN A 29 12.93 -8.89 -1.66
C GLN A 29 13.41 -7.48 -2.02
N ARG A 30 13.84 -7.25 -3.27
CA ARG A 30 14.21 -5.91 -3.73
C ARG A 30 13.03 -4.96 -3.68
N ALA A 31 11.84 -5.40 -4.09
CA ALA A 31 10.63 -4.59 -4.05
C ALA A 31 10.24 -4.24 -2.60
N LEU A 32 10.22 -5.23 -1.69
CA LEU A 32 9.94 -5.04 -0.26
C LEU A 32 10.91 -4.05 0.37
N THR A 33 12.22 -4.21 0.13
CA THR A 33 13.23 -3.30 0.67
C THR A 33 13.10 -1.88 0.12
N ALA A 34 12.83 -1.74 -1.18
CA ALA A 34 12.62 -0.45 -1.82
C ALA A 34 11.36 0.25 -1.27
N LEU A 35 10.26 -0.49 -1.12
CA LEU A 35 8.99 -0.01 -0.58
C LEU A 35 9.16 0.48 0.87
N TRP A 36 9.74 -0.35 1.73
CA TRP A 36 9.94 -0.02 3.16
C TRP A 36 10.76 1.25 3.34
N ARG A 37 11.81 1.42 2.53
CA ARG A 37 12.66 2.62 2.51
C ARG A 37 11.95 3.83 1.93
N ALA A 38 11.23 3.68 0.82
CA ALA A 38 10.55 4.78 0.13
C ALA A 38 9.46 5.42 1.00
N VAL A 39 8.78 4.61 1.82
CA VAL A 39 7.78 5.07 2.80
C VAL A 39 8.45 5.62 4.08
N ALA A 40 9.73 5.33 4.29
CA ALA A 40 10.47 5.63 5.52
C ALA A 40 9.82 5.01 6.77
N ILE A 41 9.43 3.73 6.67
CA ILE A 41 8.83 2.99 7.79
C ILE A 41 9.86 2.79 8.89
N THR A 42 9.48 3.20 10.10
CA THR A 42 10.24 2.99 11.33
C THR A 42 9.77 1.72 12.02
N GLY A 43 10.74 0.88 12.41
CA GLY A 43 10.48 -0.45 12.95
C GLY A 43 10.10 -1.46 11.87
N CYS A 44 10.03 -2.72 12.27
CA CYS A 44 9.50 -3.84 11.49
C CYS A 44 9.09 -4.92 12.48
N TYR A 45 7.79 -5.18 12.57
CA TYR A 45 7.18 -5.94 13.66
C TYR A 45 6.27 -7.03 13.10
N SER A 46 6.35 -8.22 13.69
CA SER A 46 5.57 -9.39 13.24
C SER A 46 4.13 -9.39 13.74
N SER A 47 3.82 -8.66 14.81
CA SER A 47 2.48 -8.61 15.38
C SER A 47 2.01 -7.18 15.58
N ARG A 48 0.79 -6.88 15.12
CA ARG A 48 0.07 -5.64 15.41
C ARG A 48 -0.55 -5.59 16.81
N ASP A 49 -0.60 -6.73 17.51
CA ASP A 49 -1.26 -6.89 18.81
C ASP A 49 -0.30 -6.71 19.99
N ARG A 50 0.95 -6.30 19.71
CA ARG A 50 1.97 -5.99 20.73
C ARG A 50 2.57 -4.62 20.46
N GLU A 51 2.84 -3.84 21.49
CA GLU A 51 3.50 -2.55 21.30
C GLU A 51 4.96 -2.76 20.82
N PRO A 52 5.52 -1.82 20.03
CA PRO A 52 6.90 -1.86 19.57
C PRO A 52 7.95 -2.10 20.66
N ALA A 53 7.70 -1.58 21.87
CA ALA A 53 8.61 -1.76 23.02
C ALA A 53 8.55 -3.18 23.61
N ASP A 54 7.45 -3.90 23.36
CA ASP A 54 7.18 -5.22 23.93
C ASP A 54 7.48 -6.36 22.95
N GLN A 55 8.06 -6.08 21.79
CA GLN A 55 8.41 -7.10 20.80
C GLN A 55 9.76 -6.81 20.13
N ILE A 56 10.40 -7.87 19.63
CA ILE A 56 11.68 -7.77 18.92
C ILE A 56 11.38 -7.39 17.47
N ALA A 57 12.08 -6.37 16.97
CA ALA A 57 12.01 -6.02 15.56
C ALA A 57 12.55 -7.18 14.70
N VAL A 58 11.83 -7.53 13.66
CA VAL A 58 12.20 -8.59 12.71
C VAL A 58 12.88 -7.99 11.48
N PRO A 59 13.73 -8.76 10.77
CA PRO A 59 14.30 -8.29 9.51
C PRO A 59 13.22 -7.95 8.48
N VAL A 60 13.49 -6.95 7.63
CA VAL A 60 12.63 -6.63 6.47
C VAL A 60 12.98 -7.58 5.33
N THR A 61 12.51 -8.82 5.41
CA THR A 61 12.82 -9.87 4.43
C THR A 61 11.57 -10.61 3.96
N VAL A 62 11.66 -11.22 2.76
CA VAL A 62 10.63 -12.13 2.24
C VAL A 62 10.39 -13.28 3.20
N ALA A 63 11.46 -13.87 3.77
CA ALA A 63 11.34 -14.94 4.76
C ALA A 63 10.53 -14.52 6.01
N SER A 64 10.77 -13.32 6.55
CA SER A 64 9.96 -12.81 7.66
C SER A 64 8.52 -12.53 7.25
N LEU A 65 8.31 -12.04 6.02
CA LEU A 65 6.96 -11.80 5.51
C LEU A 65 6.19 -13.11 5.31
N GLU A 66 6.83 -14.18 4.87
CA GLU A 66 6.24 -15.53 4.77
C GLU A 66 5.97 -16.16 6.13
N GLU A 67 6.90 -15.99 7.09
CA GLU A 67 6.77 -16.53 8.44
C GLU A 67 5.60 -15.90 9.20
N PHE A 68 5.42 -14.58 9.08
CA PHE A 68 4.44 -13.83 9.87
C PHE A 68 3.18 -13.43 9.08
N GLY A 69 3.17 -13.64 7.76
CA GLY A 69 2.13 -13.20 6.83
C GLY A 69 2.12 -11.69 6.58
N HIS A 70 2.32 -10.89 7.63
CA HIS A 70 2.35 -9.44 7.56
C HIS A 70 3.54 -8.86 8.35
N LEU A 71 4.14 -7.81 7.80
CA LEU A 71 5.11 -6.97 8.49
C LEU A 71 4.48 -5.61 8.79
N HIS A 72 4.70 -5.10 9.99
CA HIS A 72 4.09 -3.86 10.46
C HIS A 72 5.13 -2.83 10.88
N GLY A 73 4.76 -1.55 10.80
CA GLY A 73 5.62 -0.46 11.22
C GLY A 73 4.87 0.85 11.31
N VAL A 74 5.62 1.95 11.47
CA VAL A 74 5.04 3.29 11.60
C VAL A 74 5.72 4.24 10.63
N ALA A 75 4.94 5.03 9.90
CA ALA A 75 5.47 6.09 9.03
C ALA A 75 4.60 7.34 9.08
N ARG A 76 5.03 8.39 8.38
CA ARG A 76 4.32 9.68 8.33
C ARG A 76 3.69 9.88 6.94
N PRO A 77 2.36 9.79 6.82
CA PRO A 77 1.66 10.11 5.57
C PRO A 77 1.66 11.64 5.31
N PRO A 78 1.23 12.09 4.12
CA PRO A 78 1.24 13.52 3.76
C PRO A 78 0.33 14.41 4.60
N PHE A 79 -0.61 13.84 5.36
CA PHE A 79 -1.50 14.57 6.26
C PHE A 79 -0.85 14.94 7.61
N GLY A 80 0.38 14.48 7.85
CA GLY A 80 1.08 14.65 9.11
C GLY A 80 0.72 13.56 10.13
N GLY A 81 1.32 13.67 11.32
CA GLY A 81 1.23 12.62 12.33
C GLY A 81 1.99 11.34 11.95
N SER A 82 1.97 10.37 12.85
CA SER A 82 2.49 9.03 12.62
C SER A 82 1.31 8.07 12.54
N VAL A 83 1.33 7.18 11.55
CA VAL A 83 0.29 6.20 11.27
C VAL A 83 0.91 4.80 11.21
N VAL A 84 0.17 3.79 11.67
CA VAL A 84 0.56 2.38 11.54
C VAL A 84 0.40 1.93 10.08
N PHE A 85 1.33 1.11 9.62
CA PHE A 85 1.32 0.50 8.29
C PHE A 85 1.46 -1.00 8.44
N GLY A 86 0.92 -1.73 7.47
CA GLY A 86 1.27 -3.12 7.27
C GLY A 86 1.67 -3.38 5.82
N CYS A 87 2.35 -4.52 5.63
CA CYS A 87 2.80 -4.98 4.33
C CYS A 87 2.61 -6.50 4.26
N PHE A 88 2.14 -7.01 3.13
CA PHE A 88 2.10 -8.44 2.85
C PHE A 88 2.38 -8.69 1.37
N SER A 89 2.57 -9.96 1.01
CA SER A 89 2.67 -10.40 -0.36
C SER A 89 1.58 -11.42 -0.65
N THR A 90 1.06 -11.39 -1.87
CA THR A 90 0.17 -12.44 -2.38
C THR A 90 0.89 -13.16 -3.50
N ARG A 91 0.96 -14.49 -3.39
CA ARG A 91 1.49 -15.37 -4.42
C ARG A 91 0.34 -16.21 -4.96
N PHE A 92 -0.18 -15.86 -6.12
CA PHE A 92 -1.26 -16.63 -6.74
C PHE A 92 -0.73 -17.95 -7.32
N GLU A 93 -1.51 -19.04 -7.27
CA GLU A 93 -1.05 -20.43 -7.53
C GLU A 93 -0.28 -20.59 -8.86
N ASP A 94 -0.71 -19.91 -9.93
CA ASP A 94 -0.07 -19.90 -11.26
C ASP A 94 0.36 -18.49 -11.73
N ALA A 95 0.48 -17.52 -10.83
CA ALA A 95 0.53 -16.10 -11.20
C ALA A 95 1.65 -15.30 -10.51
N GLU A 96 1.58 -13.99 -10.73
CA GLU A 96 2.56 -13.01 -10.28
C GLU A 96 2.65 -12.90 -8.74
N ASP A 97 3.83 -12.52 -8.27
CA ASP A 97 4.00 -12.00 -6.91
C ASP A 97 3.46 -10.58 -6.85
N TRP A 98 2.58 -10.34 -5.89
CA TRP A 98 2.10 -9.01 -5.52
C TRP A 98 2.67 -8.61 -4.19
N LEU A 99 3.00 -7.33 -4.05
CA LEU A 99 3.42 -6.72 -2.79
C LEU A 99 2.49 -5.57 -2.46
N THR A 100 1.88 -5.62 -1.27
CA THR A 100 0.84 -4.70 -0.86
C THR A 100 1.23 -4.00 0.43
N LEU A 101 1.36 -2.67 0.36
CA LEU A 101 1.41 -1.78 1.51
C LEU A 101 -0.01 -1.35 1.84
N TYR A 102 -0.39 -1.40 3.11
CA TYR A 102 -1.71 -0.96 3.54
C TYR A 102 -1.64 -0.03 4.76
N LEU A 103 -2.58 0.92 4.77
CA LEU A 103 -2.79 1.93 5.80
C LEU A 103 -4.20 1.76 6.36
N PRO A 104 -4.36 1.40 7.63
CA PRO A 104 -5.68 1.31 8.24
C PRO A 104 -6.41 2.66 8.24
N LEU A 105 -7.67 2.69 7.82
CA LEU A 105 -8.44 3.93 7.77
C LEU A 105 -8.72 4.52 9.16
N GLY A 106 -8.87 3.69 10.18
CA GLY A 106 -9.01 4.16 11.56
C GLY A 106 -7.83 5.02 12.01
N ALA A 107 -6.61 4.54 11.75
CA ALA A 107 -5.38 5.28 12.03
C ALA A 107 -5.23 6.54 11.16
N LEU A 108 -5.56 6.44 9.87
CA LEU A 108 -5.51 7.59 8.95
C LEU A 108 -6.53 8.69 9.31
N SER A 109 -7.72 8.32 9.77
CA SER A 109 -8.79 9.28 10.10
C SER A 109 -8.44 10.19 11.28
N VAL A 110 -7.50 9.78 12.14
CA VAL A 110 -6.95 10.64 13.20
C VAL A 110 -6.12 11.79 12.61
N ALA A 111 -5.39 11.52 11.52
CA ALA A 111 -4.57 12.52 10.83
C ALA A 111 -5.37 13.31 9.77
N GLU A 112 -6.39 12.71 9.16
CA GLU A 112 -7.21 13.31 8.12
C GLU A 112 -8.72 13.09 8.40
N PRO A 113 -9.37 14.01 9.15
CA PRO A 113 -10.78 13.87 9.52
C PRO A 113 -11.76 13.80 8.34
N ARG A 114 -11.36 14.24 7.14
CA ARG A 114 -12.21 14.15 5.93
C ARG A 114 -12.44 12.72 5.45
N ILE A 115 -11.66 11.75 5.94
CA ILE A 115 -11.88 10.32 5.64
C ILE A 115 -13.24 9.88 6.18
N GLY A 116 -13.58 10.26 7.42
CA GLY A 116 -14.90 10.04 8.01
C GLY A 116 -15.39 8.60 7.87
N GLY A 117 -16.59 8.43 7.28
CA GLY A 117 -17.23 7.12 7.07
C GLY A 117 -16.82 6.39 5.79
N PHE A 118 -15.83 6.88 5.03
CA PHE A 118 -15.40 6.30 3.76
C PHE A 118 -15.11 4.78 3.89
N PRO A 119 -15.48 3.95 2.89
CA PRO A 119 -16.07 4.32 1.58
C PRO A 119 -17.58 4.58 1.63
N PHE A 120 -18.21 4.48 2.80
CA PHE A 120 -19.64 4.60 2.96
C PHE A 120 -20.07 6.03 3.28
N GLY A 121 -21.37 6.28 3.13
CA GLY A 121 -21.98 7.55 3.55
C GLY A 121 -21.59 8.75 2.67
N PRO A 122 -21.91 9.98 3.13
CA PRO A 122 -21.71 11.21 2.37
C PRO A 122 -20.25 11.53 2.04
N GLU A 123 -19.29 10.93 2.74
CA GLU A 123 -17.85 11.12 2.56
C GLU A 123 -17.25 10.20 1.49
N GLY A 124 -18.02 9.21 1.01
CA GLY A 124 -17.67 8.31 -0.08
C GLY A 124 -17.69 8.94 -1.47
N GLY A 125 -17.42 8.10 -2.48
CA GLY A 125 -17.48 8.46 -3.91
C GLY A 125 -16.67 9.70 -4.27
N ALA A 126 -17.23 10.59 -5.09
CA ALA A 126 -16.54 11.77 -5.60
C ALA A 126 -15.99 12.72 -4.52
N ARG A 127 -16.59 12.78 -3.31
CA ARG A 127 -16.08 13.64 -2.23
C ARG A 127 -14.76 13.12 -1.69
N SER A 128 -14.59 11.79 -1.65
CA SER A 128 -13.36 11.15 -1.19
C SER A 128 -12.14 11.53 -2.03
N LEU A 129 -12.33 11.80 -3.33
CA LEU A 129 -11.26 12.15 -4.26
C LEU A 129 -10.45 13.37 -3.80
N SER A 130 -11.08 14.28 -3.05
CA SER A 130 -10.43 15.50 -2.56
C SER A 130 -9.34 15.25 -1.51
N TRP A 131 -9.55 14.31 -0.58
CA TRP A 131 -8.53 13.94 0.39
C TRP A 131 -7.59 12.87 -0.19
N ARG A 132 -8.14 11.93 -0.98
CA ARG A 132 -7.36 10.86 -1.64
C ARG A 132 -6.26 11.42 -2.52
N ALA A 133 -6.48 12.52 -3.24
CA ALA A 133 -5.49 13.10 -4.15
C ALA A 133 -4.09 13.30 -3.53
N SER A 134 -4.03 13.79 -2.28
CA SER A 134 -2.74 13.99 -1.59
C SER A 134 -2.10 12.66 -1.18
N LEU A 135 -2.90 11.71 -0.68
CA LEU A 135 -2.41 10.38 -0.30
C LEU A 135 -1.94 9.61 -1.53
N ASP A 136 -2.72 9.62 -2.60
CA ASP A 136 -2.41 8.98 -3.87
C ASP A 136 -1.17 9.55 -4.51
N THR A 137 -1.00 10.87 -4.50
CA THR A 137 0.22 11.51 -5.03
C THR A 137 1.45 11.04 -4.26
N TRP A 138 1.34 10.91 -2.93
CA TRP A 138 2.42 10.39 -2.10
C TRP A 138 2.69 8.91 -2.36
N LEU A 139 1.67 8.06 -2.45
CA LEU A 139 1.79 6.63 -2.77
C LEU A 139 2.33 6.40 -4.19
N ALA A 140 1.91 7.20 -5.16
CA ALA A 140 2.46 7.19 -6.52
C ALA A 140 3.95 7.58 -6.52
N GLY A 141 4.32 8.54 -5.68
CA GLY A 141 5.72 8.90 -5.42
C GLY A 141 6.52 7.73 -4.85
N VAL A 142 5.99 7.04 -3.83
CA VAL A 142 6.57 5.83 -3.25
C VAL A 142 6.76 4.75 -4.32
N ALA A 143 5.70 4.44 -5.08
CA ALA A 143 5.76 3.46 -6.16
C ALA A 143 6.79 3.84 -7.23
N GLY A 144 6.93 5.12 -7.56
CA GLY A 144 7.98 5.60 -8.46
C GLY A 144 9.40 5.34 -7.94
N GLN A 145 9.62 5.39 -6.62
CA GLN A 145 10.91 5.01 -6.04
C GLN A 145 11.15 3.50 -6.11
N VAL A 146 10.12 2.70 -5.87
CA VAL A 146 10.17 1.23 -6.00
C VAL A 146 10.47 0.85 -7.44
N PHE A 147 9.79 1.47 -8.42
CA PHE A 147 9.96 1.19 -9.84
C PHE A 147 11.40 1.40 -10.31
N ARG A 148 12.09 2.42 -9.80
CA ARG A 148 13.52 2.66 -10.12
C ARG A 148 14.46 1.56 -9.64
N GLN A 149 14.03 0.70 -8.72
CA GLN A 149 14.81 -0.42 -8.19
C GLN A 149 14.34 -1.76 -8.75
N VAL A 150 13.05 -1.86 -9.08
CA VAL A 150 12.40 -3.07 -9.59
C VAL A 150 11.32 -2.65 -10.59
N ASP A 151 11.51 -3.03 -11.85
CA ASP A 151 10.55 -2.79 -12.94
C ASP A 151 9.28 -3.65 -12.75
N PHE A 152 8.41 -3.33 -11.80
CA PHE A 152 7.14 -4.02 -11.59
C PHE A 152 6.16 -3.76 -12.77
N ARG A 153 5.19 -4.63 -12.98
CA ARG A 153 4.31 -4.63 -14.17
C ARG A 153 3.14 -3.65 -14.07
N LEU A 154 2.57 -3.51 -12.88
CA LEU A 154 1.42 -2.64 -12.59
C LEU A 154 1.43 -2.24 -11.11
N GLY A 155 0.92 -1.05 -10.80
CA GLY A 155 0.58 -0.67 -9.45
C GLY A 155 -0.84 -0.13 -9.34
N LEU A 156 -1.50 -0.41 -8.22
CA LEU A 156 -2.85 0.03 -7.89
C LEU A 156 -2.82 0.81 -6.58
N ILE A 157 -3.57 1.92 -6.52
CA ILE A 157 -3.74 2.72 -5.31
C ILE A 157 -5.23 2.88 -5.04
N GLY A 158 -5.70 2.53 -3.85
CA GLY A 158 -7.13 2.62 -3.56
C GLY A 158 -7.51 2.02 -2.22
N PHE A 159 -8.81 1.96 -1.96
CA PHE A 159 -9.35 1.27 -0.80
C PHE A 159 -9.56 -0.19 -1.15
N GLU A 160 -8.95 -1.09 -0.37
CA GLU A 160 -9.03 -2.56 -0.54
C GLU A 160 -8.99 -2.95 -2.02
N VAL A 161 -7.83 -2.73 -2.65
CA VAL A 161 -7.76 -2.67 -4.11
C VAL A 161 -8.23 -3.97 -4.76
N ASP A 162 -9.15 -3.84 -5.71
CA ASP A 162 -9.50 -4.93 -6.61
C ASP A 162 -8.30 -5.25 -7.52
N TYR A 163 -7.67 -6.41 -7.29
CA TYR A 163 -6.57 -6.90 -8.13
C TYR A 163 -7.06 -7.12 -9.57
N VAL A 164 -6.35 -6.49 -10.50
CA VAL A 164 -6.39 -6.76 -11.95
C VAL A 164 -4.94 -6.85 -12.39
N SER A 165 -4.58 -7.88 -13.15
CA SER A 165 -3.19 -8.02 -13.61
C SER A 165 -2.88 -7.07 -14.76
N ALA A 166 -1.60 -6.77 -14.98
CA ALA A 166 -1.09 -6.02 -16.12
C ALA A 166 -1.46 -6.73 -17.43
N ALA A 167 -1.45 -8.06 -17.42
CA ALA A 167 -1.85 -8.89 -18.55
C ALA A 167 -3.34 -8.72 -18.88
N GLU A 168 -4.22 -8.76 -17.87
CA GLU A 168 -5.66 -8.54 -18.04
C GLU A 168 -5.99 -7.11 -18.48
N LEU A 169 -5.28 -6.13 -17.93
CA LEU A 169 -5.44 -4.71 -18.28
C LEU A 169 -5.03 -4.43 -19.73
N ALA A 170 -4.07 -5.20 -20.27
CA ALA A 170 -3.52 -5.05 -21.62
C ALA A 170 -3.14 -3.60 -21.99
N GLY A 171 -2.71 -2.81 -21.00
CA GLY A 171 -2.39 -1.39 -21.13
C GLY A 171 -3.58 -0.44 -21.33
N VAL A 172 -4.81 -0.94 -21.33
CA VAL A 172 -6.05 -0.16 -21.50
C VAL A 172 -6.71 0.09 -20.15
N LEU A 173 -6.65 1.33 -19.68
CA LEU A 173 -7.30 1.71 -18.43
C LEU A 173 -8.81 1.80 -18.60
N PRO A 174 -9.60 1.34 -17.61
CA PRO A 174 -11.05 1.50 -17.66
C PRO A 174 -11.43 2.99 -17.58
N GLU A 175 -12.54 3.34 -18.21
CA GLU A 175 -13.07 4.72 -18.18
C GLU A 175 -13.47 5.12 -16.76
N GLN A 176 -14.11 4.21 -16.03
CA GLN A 176 -14.44 4.36 -14.61
C GLN A 176 -13.40 3.64 -13.76
N ARG A 177 -12.83 4.35 -12.80
CA ARG A 177 -11.69 3.90 -12.01
C ARG A 177 -11.94 4.16 -10.53
N TRP A 178 -12.13 3.09 -9.78
CA TRP A 178 -12.15 3.11 -8.32
C TRP A 178 -10.74 3.21 -7.74
N ASN A 179 -9.77 2.60 -8.44
CA ASN A 179 -8.35 2.64 -8.10
C ASN A 179 -7.60 3.67 -8.98
N GLY A 180 -6.55 4.26 -8.43
CA GLY A 180 -5.49 4.87 -9.20
C GLY A 180 -4.60 3.79 -9.81
N TYR A 181 -4.11 4.01 -11.03
CA TYR A 181 -3.29 3.08 -11.78
C TYR A 181 -1.89 3.63 -12.00
N LEU A 182 -0.88 2.80 -11.80
CA LEU A 182 0.53 3.10 -12.03
C LEU A 182 1.02 2.16 -13.14
N VAL A 183 1.11 2.68 -14.36
CA VAL A 183 1.45 1.88 -15.55
C VAL A 183 2.84 2.27 -16.05
N PRO A 184 3.79 1.32 -16.14
CA PRO A 184 5.07 1.54 -16.80
C PRO A 184 4.89 1.92 -18.28
N ALA A 185 5.55 2.99 -18.72
CA ALA A 185 5.57 3.42 -20.12
C ALA A 185 6.89 4.15 -20.41
N GLY A 186 7.67 3.67 -21.39
CA GLY A 186 8.91 4.33 -21.81
C GLY A 186 9.96 4.44 -20.68
N GLY A 187 10.04 3.46 -19.78
CA GLY A 187 10.95 3.48 -18.63
C GLY A 187 10.53 4.44 -17.50
N GLN A 188 9.34 5.01 -17.58
CA GLN A 188 8.75 5.85 -16.54
C GLN A 188 7.47 5.23 -16.00
N LEU A 189 7.13 5.55 -14.76
CA LEU A 189 5.88 5.12 -14.14
C LEU A 189 4.82 6.22 -14.30
N ARG A 190 3.76 5.95 -15.06
CA ARG A 190 2.66 6.90 -15.26
C ARG A 190 1.54 6.62 -14.25
N TYR A 191 1.30 7.58 -13.36
CA TYR A 191 0.13 7.57 -12.49
C TYR A 191 -1.11 8.14 -13.22
N THR A 192 -2.23 7.43 -13.12
CA THR A 192 -3.56 7.87 -13.58
C THR A 192 -4.53 7.73 -12.42
N PRO A 193 -5.18 8.82 -11.95
CA PRO A 193 -5.99 8.78 -10.74
C PRO A 193 -7.31 8.03 -10.92
N ALA A 194 -7.85 7.59 -9.78
CA ALA A 194 -9.25 7.20 -9.64
C ALA A 194 -10.16 8.39 -10.01
N ASN A 195 -11.36 8.07 -10.51
CA ASN A 195 -12.39 9.06 -10.85
C ASN A 195 -13.78 8.66 -10.34
N ARG A 196 -13.84 7.67 -9.44
CA ARG A 196 -15.03 7.21 -8.73
C ARG A 196 -14.79 7.19 -7.23
#